data_AF-A0A6A6KK40-F1
#
_entry.id   AF-A0A6A6KK40-F1
#
_cell.length_a   1.000
_cell.length_b   1.000
_cell.length_c   1.000
_cell.angle_alpha   90.00
_cell.angle_beta   90.00
_cell.angle_gamma   90.00
#
_symmetry.space_group_name_H-M   'P 1'
#
loop_
_entity.id
_entity.type
_entity.pdbx_description
1 polymer ?
#
loop_
_entity_poly.entity_id
_entity_poly.type
_entity_poly.pdbx_seq_one_letter_code
_entity_poly.pdbx_strand_id
1 'polypeptide(L)'
;MSEGGMTVLDGTHLRSLQVAMPDSEVTFTGAQVLDLAESEASDSLFGLSLPQCLKSSALQRVNVDGVSFRRSELTKEAATSKLNDYLTAIADELKDEDEFAMLAENIFTDLDIEDKGKISKGEIRNALLHMGVEMGIPPFEEARSRGKVELGQLQFAELLQPILQEVADTLAQKHVAVIHNIRIVNGSKLRKLLTNEKQLNNVTEKILQEKRSKKDDQKNTEIIRGFLEENGKELGLPPSEANEAVVLLYDAVLADVQSGKCDAESEDVFGELVKEILEKFAEQLEANPIYCDLDN
;
A
#
# COMPACT_ATOMS: atom_id res chain seq x y z
N MET A 1 28.55 -32.67 6.07
CA MET A 1 27.49 -31.84 6.66
C MET A 1 27.31 -30.69 5.69
N SER A 2 26.26 -30.72 4.88
CA SER A 2 26.00 -29.68 3.87
C SER A 2 25.03 -28.70 4.50
N GLU A 3 25.49 -27.48 4.77
CA GLU A 3 24.61 -26.38 5.13
C GLU A 3 23.59 -26.19 4.02
N GLY A 4 22.33 -26.55 4.28
CA GLY A 4 21.20 -26.27 3.40
C GLY A 4 20.83 -24.80 3.53
N GLY A 5 21.63 -23.92 2.94
CA GLY A 5 21.28 -22.51 2.78
C GLY A 5 20.18 -22.39 1.74
N MET A 6 18.99 -21.94 2.15
CA MET A 6 17.90 -21.60 1.25
C MET A 6 18.40 -20.48 0.32
N THR A 7 18.53 -20.77 -0.98
CA THR A 7 18.94 -19.80 -2.00
C THR A 7 17.68 -19.31 -2.70
N VAL A 8 17.42 -18.00 -2.63
CA VAL A 8 16.29 -17.35 -3.31
C VAL A 8 16.62 -17.24 -4.80
N LEU A 9 15.65 -17.55 -5.67
CA LEU A 9 15.82 -17.59 -7.13
C LEU A 9 15.13 -16.39 -7.79
N ASP A 10 15.55 -15.18 -7.41
CA ASP A 10 14.96 -13.88 -7.80
C ASP A 10 15.41 -13.31 -9.15
N GLY A 11 16.07 -14.15 -9.96
CA GLY A 11 16.66 -13.73 -11.23
C GLY A 11 17.90 -12.83 -11.12
N THR A 12 18.35 -12.44 -9.92
CA THR A 12 19.53 -11.55 -9.73
C THR A 12 20.82 -12.16 -10.30
N HIS A 13 20.97 -13.48 -10.14
CA HIS A 13 22.09 -14.23 -10.70
C HIS A 13 22.05 -14.31 -12.23
N LEU A 14 20.85 -14.42 -12.82
CA LEU A 14 20.65 -14.46 -14.27
C LEU A 14 20.93 -13.10 -14.92
N ARG A 15 20.52 -12.00 -14.29
CA ARG A 15 20.76 -10.63 -14.80
C ARG A 15 22.26 -10.29 -14.89
N SER A 16 23.06 -10.87 -14.00
CA SER A 16 24.51 -10.66 -13.96
C SER A 16 25.25 -11.51 -14.99
N LEU A 17 24.56 -12.44 -15.66
CA LEU A 17 25.12 -13.34 -16.64
C LEU A 17 25.25 -12.62 -17.99
N GLN A 18 26.48 -12.53 -18.51
CA GLN A 18 26.73 -12.12 -19.90
C GLN A 18 27.24 -13.31 -20.68
N VAL A 19 26.35 -13.86 -21.50
CA VAL A 19 26.64 -15.04 -22.30
C VAL A 19 26.96 -14.59 -23.72
N ALA A 20 28.06 -15.10 -24.26
CA ALA A 20 28.44 -14.89 -25.64
C ALA A 20 28.07 -16.11 -26.49
N MET A 21 27.62 -15.87 -27.72
CA MET A 21 27.44 -16.96 -28.67
C MET A 21 28.80 -17.62 -28.99
N PRO A 22 28.87 -18.95 -29.15
CA PRO A 22 30.11 -19.65 -29.49
C PRO A 22 30.70 -19.16 -30.81
N ASP A 23 32.04 -19.21 -30.95
CA ASP A 23 32.72 -18.77 -32.17
C ASP A 23 32.36 -19.68 -33.36
N SER A 24 31.60 -19.14 -34.30
CA SER A 24 31.17 -19.79 -35.55
C SER A 24 31.16 -18.77 -36.68
N GLU A 25 31.58 -19.18 -37.89
CA GLU A 25 31.50 -18.37 -39.11
C GLU A 25 30.08 -18.35 -39.73
N VAL A 26 29.12 -19.05 -39.12
CA VAL A 26 27.76 -19.27 -39.63
C VAL A 26 26.74 -18.41 -38.85
N THR A 27 25.65 -18.00 -39.52
CA THR A 27 24.49 -17.37 -38.90
C THR A 27 23.80 -18.32 -37.91
N PHE A 28 23.27 -17.77 -36.82
CA PHE A 28 22.54 -18.53 -35.81
C PHE A 28 21.04 -18.41 -36.04
N THR A 29 20.31 -19.51 -35.88
CA THR A 29 18.86 -19.46 -35.88
C THR A 29 18.34 -18.93 -34.54
N GLY A 30 17.22 -18.22 -34.53
CA GLY A 30 16.59 -17.79 -33.27
C GLY A 30 16.24 -18.96 -32.34
N ALA A 31 15.99 -20.16 -32.87
CA ALA A 31 15.82 -21.37 -32.06
C ALA A 31 17.11 -21.72 -31.28
N GLN A 32 18.27 -21.68 -31.93
CA GLN A 32 19.55 -21.92 -31.26
C GLN A 32 19.86 -20.86 -30.19
N VAL A 33 19.45 -19.61 -30.42
CA VAL A 33 19.60 -18.51 -29.45
C VAL A 33 18.75 -18.78 -28.21
N LEU A 34 17.48 -19.18 -28.39
CA LEU A 34 16.58 -19.49 -27.28
C LEU A 34 17.02 -20.74 -26.52
N ASP A 35 17.39 -21.82 -27.21
CA ASP A 35 17.82 -23.06 -26.59
C ASP A 35 19.09 -22.84 -25.73
N LEU A 36 20.03 -22.03 -26.22
CA LEU A 36 21.24 -21.67 -25.45
C LEU A 36 20.88 -20.82 -24.23
N ALA A 37 20.03 -19.81 -24.38
CA ALA A 37 19.59 -18.98 -23.27
C ALA A 37 18.82 -19.79 -22.20
N GLU A 38 17.94 -20.70 -22.61
CA GLU A 38 17.21 -21.58 -21.70
C GLU A 38 18.15 -22.56 -20.97
N SER A 39 19.19 -23.05 -21.65
CA SER A 39 20.22 -23.90 -21.04
C SER A 39 21.03 -23.13 -20.00
N GLU A 40 21.54 -21.95 -20.35
CA GLU A 40 22.33 -21.10 -19.44
C GLU A 40 21.50 -20.62 -18.25
N ALA A 41 20.22 -20.32 -18.49
CA ALA A 41 19.31 -19.99 -17.43
C ALA A 41 19.04 -21.18 -16.51
N SER A 42 18.88 -22.38 -17.07
CA SER A 42 18.73 -23.61 -16.29
C SER A 42 19.96 -23.88 -15.44
N ASP A 43 21.15 -23.78 -16.00
CA ASP A 43 22.42 -24.00 -15.29
C ASP A 43 22.62 -23.00 -14.14
N SER A 44 22.28 -21.72 -14.38
CA SER A 44 22.30 -20.67 -13.36
C SER A 44 21.23 -20.88 -12.28
N LEU A 45 20.14 -21.57 -12.59
CA LEU A 45 19.07 -21.97 -11.66
C LEU A 45 19.24 -23.43 -11.20
N PHE A 46 20.47 -23.90 -11.05
CA PHE A 46 20.80 -25.23 -10.48
C PHE A 46 20.25 -26.43 -11.29
N GLY A 47 20.14 -26.29 -12.60
CA GLY A 47 19.65 -27.31 -13.52
C GLY A 47 18.13 -27.44 -13.55
N LEU A 48 17.39 -26.45 -13.05
CA LEU A 48 15.93 -26.44 -13.11
C LEU A 48 15.45 -26.08 -14.52
N SER A 49 14.53 -26.86 -15.06
CA SER A 49 13.88 -26.50 -16.32
C SER A 49 12.95 -25.33 -16.11
N LEU A 50 13.10 -24.29 -16.94
CA LEU A 50 12.20 -23.13 -16.92
C LEU A 50 10.74 -23.54 -17.26
N PRO A 51 9.73 -23.04 -16.54
CA PRO A 51 8.32 -23.19 -16.88
C PRO A 51 7.96 -22.57 -18.24
N GLN A 52 6.94 -23.10 -18.91
CA GLN A 52 6.50 -22.56 -20.22
C GLN A 52 5.88 -21.16 -20.13
N CYS A 53 5.21 -20.82 -19.03
CA CYS A 53 4.70 -19.47 -18.79
C CYS A 53 5.85 -18.46 -18.81
N LEU A 54 6.91 -18.73 -18.06
CA LEU A 54 8.08 -17.87 -17.94
C LEU A 54 8.81 -17.66 -19.28
N LYS A 55 8.96 -18.73 -20.07
CA LYS A 55 9.50 -18.64 -21.45
C LYS A 55 8.63 -17.75 -22.35
N SER A 56 7.32 -17.85 -22.23
CA SER A 56 6.37 -17.10 -23.05
C SER A 56 6.35 -15.62 -22.67
N SER A 57 6.31 -15.31 -21.38
CA SER A 57 6.39 -13.94 -20.84
C SER A 57 7.70 -13.26 -21.22
N ALA A 58 8.82 -13.97 -21.10
CA ALA A 58 10.14 -13.45 -21.49
C ALA A 58 10.20 -13.16 -23.00
N LEU A 59 9.67 -14.05 -23.85
CA LEU A 59 9.60 -13.82 -25.30
C LEU A 59 8.76 -12.59 -25.67
N GLN A 60 7.65 -12.38 -24.96
CA GLN A 60 6.79 -11.23 -25.16
C GLN A 60 7.50 -9.92 -24.77
N ARG A 61 8.26 -9.90 -23.67
CA ARG A 61 9.05 -8.72 -23.26
C ARG A 61 10.14 -8.34 -24.25
N VAL A 62 10.75 -9.32 -24.93
CA VAL A 62 11.76 -9.05 -25.98
C VAL A 62 11.12 -8.52 -27.27
N ASN A 63 9.78 -8.42 -27.34
CA ASN A 63 8.98 -7.97 -28.48
C ASN A 63 9.22 -8.80 -29.74
N VAL A 64 9.18 -10.12 -29.58
CA VAL A 64 9.54 -11.07 -30.61
C VAL A 64 8.41 -12.09 -30.76
N ASP A 65 7.90 -12.25 -31.99
CA ASP A 65 6.98 -13.34 -32.31
C ASP A 65 7.73 -14.68 -32.24
N GLY A 66 7.44 -15.48 -31.21
CA GLY A 66 8.17 -16.71 -30.88
C GLY A 66 8.21 -17.74 -32.02
N VAL A 67 7.23 -17.74 -32.92
CA VAL A 67 7.19 -18.67 -34.07
C VAL A 67 8.08 -18.16 -35.21
N SER A 68 7.96 -16.89 -35.55
CA SER A 68 8.74 -16.27 -36.63
C SER A 68 10.22 -16.15 -36.27
N PHE A 69 10.53 -15.84 -35.01
CA PHE A 69 11.90 -15.67 -34.54
C PHE A 69 12.70 -16.96 -34.52
N ARG A 70 12.10 -18.09 -34.12
CA ARG A 70 12.77 -19.39 -34.12
C ARG A 70 13.38 -19.75 -35.48
N ARG A 71 12.80 -19.25 -36.58
CA ARG A 71 13.24 -19.48 -37.95
C ARG A 71 14.11 -18.37 -38.53
N SER A 72 14.32 -17.27 -37.80
CA SER A 72 15.13 -16.15 -38.26
C SER A 72 16.62 -16.48 -38.16
N GLU A 73 17.42 -16.02 -39.12
CA GLU A 73 18.87 -16.10 -39.08
C GLU A 73 19.47 -14.79 -38.58
N LEU A 74 20.37 -14.89 -37.61
CA LEU A 74 20.98 -13.78 -36.89
C LEU A 74 22.50 -13.84 -37.04
N THR A 75 23.13 -12.68 -37.21
CA THR A 75 24.59 -12.56 -37.06
C THR A 75 24.98 -12.82 -35.61
N LYS A 76 26.25 -13.16 -35.37
CA LYS A 76 26.75 -13.44 -34.01
C LYS A 76 26.45 -12.30 -33.03
N GLU A 77 26.64 -11.06 -33.46
CA GLU A 77 26.38 -9.87 -32.64
C GLU A 77 24.90 -9.73 -32.30
N ALA A 78 24.02 -9.90 -33.29
CA ALA A 78 22.57 -9.79 -33.11
C ALA A 78 22.02 -10.96 -32.26
N ALA A 79 22.54 -12.16 -32.47
CA ALA A 79 22.23 -13.36 -31.69
C ALA A 79 22.65 -13.19 -30.23
N THR A 80 23.87 -12.69 -29.99
CA THR A 80 24.38 -12.41 -28.63
C THR A 80 23.55 -11.32 -27.93
N SER A 81 23.20 -10.25 -28.64
CA SER A 81 22.31 -9.22 -28.10
C SER A 81 20.96 -9.81 -27.71
N LYS A 82 20.31 -10.55 -28.62
CA LYS A 82 18.99 -11.14 -28.37
C LYS A 82 19.00 -12.21 -27.28
N LEU A 83 20.10 -12.95 -27.14
CA LEU A 83 20.30 -13.90 -26.07
C LEU A 83 20.30 -13.19 -24.70
N ASN A 84 21.11 -12.14 -24.54
CA ASN A 84 21.20 -11.41 -23.28
C ASN A 84 19.92 -10.62 -22.99
N ASP A 85 19.26 -10.07 -24.01
CA ASP A 85 17.93 -9.44 -23.86
C ASP A 85 16.91 -10.46 -23.29
N TYR A 86 16.90 -11.69 -23.81
CA TYR A 86 16.00 -12.75 -23.37
C TYR A 86 16.33 -13.26 -21.96
N LEU A 87 17.61 -13.44 -21.62
CA LEU A 87 18.05 -13.76 -20.25
C LEU A 87 17.64 -12.66 -19.25
N THR A 88 17.78 -11.40 -19.64
CA THR A 88 17.34 -10.26 -18.82
C THR A 88 15.83 -10.28 -18.63
N ALA A 89 15.05 -10.57 -19.69
CA ALA A 89 13.61 -10.68 -19.59
C ALA A 89 13.13 -11.85 -18.70
N ILE A 90 13.86 -12.97 -18.70
CA ILE A 90 13.63 -14.09 -17.75
C ILE A 90 13.91 -13.63 -16.31
N ALA A 91 15.02 -12.92 -16.09
CA ALA A 91 15.38 -12.39 -14.78
C ALA A 91 14.39 -11.33 -14.27
N ASP A 92 13.87 -10.47 -15.16
CA ASP A 92 12.81 -9.52 -14.84
C ASP A 92 11.52 -10.25 -14.44
N GLU A 93 11.11 -11.28 -15.17
CA GLU A 93 9.90 -12.05 -14.85
C GLU A 93 10.02 -12.78 -13.50
N LEU A 94 11.19 -13.37 -13.20
CA LEU A 94 11.43 -14.02 -11.89
C LEU A 94 11.38 -13.01 -10.74
N LYS A 95 11.90 -11.80 -10.95
CA LYS A 95 11.84 -10.72 -9.97
C LYS A 95 10.40 -10.25 -9.75
N ASP A 96 9.60 -10.15 -10.81
CA ASP A 96 8.19 -9.80 -10.73
C ASP A 96 7.38 -10.91 -10.02
N GLU A 97 7.69 -12.19 -10.26
CA GLU A 97 7.10 -13.33 -9.55
C GLU A 97 7.43 -13.32 -8.05
N ASP A 98 8.67 -13.00 -7.67
CA ASP A 98 9.09 -12.89 -6.27
C ASP A 98 8.48 -11.66 -5.57
N GLU A 99 8.39 -10.51 -6.25
CA GLU A 99 7.70 -9.33 -5.73
C GLU A 99 6.21 -9.60 -5.50
N PHE A 100 5.57 -10.30 -6.44
CA PHE A 100 4.18 -10.73 -6.28
C PHE A 100 4.03 -11.74 -5.14
N ALA A 101 4.93 -12.71 -5.01
CA ALA A 101 4.90 -13.69 -3.94
C ALA A 101 5.00 -13.03 -2.55
N MET A 102 5.92 -12.06 -2.39
CA MET A 102 6.04 -11.28 -1.15
C MET A 102 4.78 -10.46 -0.85
N LEU A 103 4.20 -9.83 -1.87
CA LEU A 103 2.95 -9.08 -1.72
C LEU A 103 1.80 -10.01 -1.29
N ALA A 104 1.65 -11.15 -1.95
CA ALA A 104 0.63 -12.14 -1.65
C ALA A 104 0.82 -12.75 -0.26
N GLU A 105 2.07 -12.96 0.16
CA GLU A 105 2.43 -13.40 1.51
C GLU A 105 1.98 -12.39 2.56
N ASN A 106 2.37 -11.12 2.42
CA ASN A 106 2.01 -10.06 3.38
C ASN A 106 0.47 -9.96 3.53
N ILE A 107 -0.25 -9.97 2.40
CA ILE A 107 -1.72 -9.91 2.42
C ILE A 107 -2.30 -11.19 3.03
N PHE A 108 -1.73 -12.36 2.76
CA PHE A 108 -2.18 -13.61 3.37
C PHE A 108 -2.02 -13.57 4.89
N THR A 109 -0.87 -13.10 5.39
CA THR A 109 -0.61 -13.00 6.83
C THR A 109 -1.55 -12.00 7.51
N ASP A 110 -1.89 -10.89 6.85
CA ASP A 110 -2.83 -9.90 7.39
C ASP A 110 -4.27 -10.46 7.45
N LEU A 111 -4.63 -11.35 6.52
CA LEU A 111 -5.96 -11.98 6.47
C LEU A 111 -6.08 -13.23 7.35
N ASP A 112 -4.99 -13.95 7.61
CA ASP A 112 -4.96 -15.10 8.52
C ASP A 112 -4.77 -14.67 9.99
N ILE A 113 -5.72 -13.87 10.49
CA ILE A 113 -5.68 -13.26 11.85
C ILE A 113 -5.51 -14.32 12.95
N GLU A 114 -6.01 -15.55 12.72
CA GLU A 114 -5.93 -16.66 13.67
C GLU A 114 -4.70 -17.55 13.48
N ASP A 115 -3.79 -17.22 12.55
CA ASP A 115 -2.55 -17.94 12.24
C ASP A 115 -2.78 -19.45 12.01
N LYS A 116 -3.81 -19.77 11.21
CA LYS A 116 -4.18 -21.16 10.89
C LYS A 116 -3.32 -21.76 9.79
N GLY A 117 -2.53 -20.94 9.09
CA GLY A 117 -1.86 -21.24 7.84
C GLY A 117 -2.83 -21.41 6.66
N LYS A 118 -4.09 -20.97 6.81
CA LYS A 118 -5.16 -21.17 5.84
C LYS A 118 -6.24 -20.10 5.94
N ILE A 119 -6.65 -19.58 4.78
CA ILE A 119 -7.74 -18.62 4.69
C ILE A 119 -8.85 -19.10 3.76
N SER A 120 -10.07 -18.60 3.96
CA SER A 120 -11.18 -18.98 3.09
C SER A 120 -11.02 -18.35 1.70
N LYS A 121 -11.48 -19.02 0.64
CA LYS A 121 -11.55 -18.42 -0.71
C LYS A 121 -12.36 -17.11 -0.75
N GLY A 122 -13.25 -16.90 0.23
CA GLY A 122 -13.93 -15.62 0.44
C GLY A 122 -12.99 -14.46 0.71
N GLU A 123 -11.82 -14.72 1.32
CA GLU A 123 -10.83 -13.70 1.70
C GLU A 123 -10.13 -13.05 0.49
N ILE A 124 -10.20 -13.64 -0.70
CA ILE A 124 -9.71 -13.00 -1.94
C ILE A 124 -10.37 -11.63 -2.16
N ARG A 125 -11.65 -11.47 -1.77
CA ARG A 125 -12.29 -10.15 -1.83
C ARG A 125 -11.63 -9.17 -0.85
N ASN A 126 -11.33 -9.61 0.36
CA ASN A 126 -10.67 -8.79 1.38
C ASN A 126 -9.22 -8.47 0.98
N ALA A 127 -8.54 -9.39 0.28
CA ALA A 127 -7.24 -9.13 -0.34
C ALA A 127 -7.28 -8.01 -1.38
N LEU A 128 -8.28 -8.02 -2.27
CA LEU A 128 -8.46 -6.95 -3.26
C LEU A 128 -8.82 -5.61 -2.59
N LEU A 129 -9.61 -5.64 -1.51
CA LEU A 129 -9.89 -4.45 -0.70
C LEU A 129 -8.63 -3.92 0.00
N HIS A 130 -7.77 -4.82 0.49
CA HIS A 130 -6.51 -4.47 1.14
C HIS A 130 -5.51 -3.83 0.17
N MET A 131 -5.43 -4.31 -1.08
CA MET A 131 -4.66 -3.66 -2.13
C MET A 131 -5.22 -2.28 -2.47
N GLY A 132 -6.54 -2.19 -2.64
CA GLY A 132 -7.26 -0.94 -2.79
C GLY A 132 -6.79 -0.05 -3.94
N VAL A 133 -7.26 1.20 -3.92
CA VAL A 133 -7.02 2.16 -5.02
C VAL A 133 -5.56 2.58 -5.09
N GLU A 134 -4.86 2.59 -3.97
CA GLU A 134 -3.43 2.92 -3.89
C GLU A 134 -2.58 1.97 -4.74
N MET A 135 -2.97 0.68 -4.79
CA MET A 135 -2.33 -0.33 -5.63
C MET A 135 -3.00 -0.47 -7.02
N GLY A 136 -3.86 0.49 -7.41
CA GLY A 136 -4.53 0.50 -8.71
C GLY A 136 -5.77 -0.41 -8.81
N ILE A 137 -6.22 -1.00 -7.70
CA ILE A 137 -7.44 -1.82 -7.66
C ILE A 137 -8.63 -0.92 -7.27
N PRO A 138 -9.53 -0.56 -8.20
CA PRO A 138 -10.67 0.26 -7.85
C PRO A 138 -11.66 -0.50 -6.96
N PRO A 139 -12.55 0.21 -6.25
CA PRO A 139 -13.53 -0.40 -5.36
C PRO A 139 -14.59 -1.16 -6.18
N PHE A 140 -14.32 -2.44 -6.46
CA PHE A 140 -15.26 -3.31 -7.15
C PHE A 140 -16.21 -3.98 -6.14
N GLU A 141 -17.53 -3.85 -6.34
CA GLU A 141 -18.51 -4.58 -5.51
C GLU A 141 -18.55 -6.09 -5.81
N GLU A 142 -18.07 -6.50 -6.99
CA GLU A 142 -18.26 -7.84 -7.55
C GLU A 142 -16.97 -8.67 -7.67
N ALA A 143 -16.08 -8.66 -6.67
CA ALA A 143 -15.03 -9.68 -6.62
C ALA A 143 -15.66 -11.08 -6.45
N ARG A 144 -15.68 -11.87 -7.52
CA ARG A 144 -16.47 -13.11 -7.69
C ARG A 144 -15.92 -14.34 -6.96
N SER A 145 -15.21 -14.20 -5.85
CA SER A 145 -14.66 -15.35 -5.12
C SER A 145 -15.56 -15.81 -3.97
N ARG A 146 -16.75 -16.35 -4.30
CA ARG A 146 -17.57 -17.07 -3.31
C ARG A 146 -17.16 -18.54 -3.25
N GLY A 147 -16.49 -18.94 -2.17
CA GLY A 147 -16.18 -20.34 -1.90
C GLY A 147 -15.75 -20.57 -0.46
N LYS A 148 -16.15 -21.72 0.11
CA LYS A 148 -15.74 -22.16 1.46
C LYS A 148 -14.45 -23.00 1.45
N VAL A 149 -13.74 -23.03 0.33
CA VAL A 149 -12.48 -23.78 0.22
C VAL A 149 -11.44 -23.03 1.02
N GLU A 150 -10.75 -23.73 1.91
CA GLU A 150 -9.57 -23.21 2.59
C GLU A 150 -8.37 -23.28 1.64
N LEU A 151 -7.65 -22.17 1.54
CA LEU A 151 -6.47 -22.00 0.70
C LEU A 151 -5.26 -21.82 1.61
N GLY A 152 -4.19 -22.58 1.37
CA GLY A 152 -2.87 -22.22 1.90
C GLY A 152 -2.28 -21.03 1.15
N GLN A 153 -1.20 -20.45 1.67
CA GLN A 153 -0.54 -19.27 1.12
C GLN A 153 -0.22 -19.38 -0.39
N LEU A 154 0.39 -20.48 -0.82
CA LEU A 154 0.70 -20.69 -2.23
C LEU A 154 -0.57 -20.73 -3.11
N GLN A 155 -1.60 -21.43 -2.65
CA GLN A 155 -2.88 -21.56 -3.37
C GLN A 155 -3.63 -20.23 -3.43
N PHE A 156 -3.45 -19.39 -2.42
CA PHE A 156 -3.98 -18.03 -2.40
C PHE A 156 -3.28 -17.17 -3.47
N ALA A 157 -1.95 -17.19 -3.54
CA ALA A 157 -1.19 -16.45 -4.55
C ALA A 157 -1.55 -16.90 -5.98
N GLU A 158 -1.58 -18.22 -6.23
CA GLU A 158 -1.97 -18.81 -7.52
C GLU A 158 -3.41 -18.42 -7.94
N LEU A 159 -4.31 -18.22 -6.97
CA LEU A 159 -5.68 -17.80 -7.25
C LEU A 159 -5.79 -16.28 -7.44
N LEU A 160 -5.01 -15.50 -6.70
CA LEU A 160 -5.04 -14.04 -6.72
C LEU A 160 -4.47 -13.49 -8.04
N GLN A 161 -3.37 -14.07 -8.54
CA GLN A 161 -2.69 -13.62 -9.77
C GLN A 161 -3.61 -13.53 -11.00
N PRO A 162 -4.37 -14.58 -11.41
CA PRO A 162 -5.25 -14.49 -12.57
C PRO A 162 -6.41 -13.51 -12.37
N ILE A 163 -6.85 -13.28 -11.13
CA ILE A 163 -7.90 -12.30 -10.82
C ILE A 163 -7.37 -10.88 -11.03
N LEU A 164 -6.15 -10.60 -10.58
CA LEU A 164 -5.50 -9.30 -10.82
C LEU A 164 -5.24 -9.06 -12.30
N GLN A 165 -4.87 -10.10 -13.06
CA GLN A 165 -4.73 -9.99 -14.51
C GLN A 165 -6.06 -9.67 -15.19
N GLU A 166 -7.16 -10.33 -14.78
CA GLU A 166 -8.50 -10.02 -15.30
C GLU A 166 -8.91 -8.57 -14.97
N VAL A 167 -8.60 -8.09 -13.76
CA VAL A 167 -8.81 -6.70 -13.36
C VAL A 167 -8.01 -5.75 -14.24
N ALA A 168 -6.73 -6.01 -14.45
CA ALA A 168 -5.85 -5.20 -15.29
C ALA A 168 -6.34 -5.14 -16.74
N ASP A 169 -6.69 -6.29 -17.32
CA ASP A 169 -7.23 -6.39 -18.68
C ASP A 169 -8.56 -5.64 -18.81
N THR A 170 -9.43 -5.76 -17.80
CA THR A 170 -10.72 -5.05 -17.75
C THR A 170 -10.50 -3.53 -17.68
N LEU A 171 -9.54 -3.07 -16.89
CA LEU A 171 -9.21 -1.64 -16.75
C LEU A 171 -8.56 -1.06 -18.00
N ALA A 172 -7.72 -1.84 -18.69
CA ALA A 172 -7.13 -1.46 -19.96
C ALA A 172 -8.20 -1.26 -21.05
N GLN A 173 -9.28 -2.04 -21.02
CA GLN A 173 -10.41 -1.89 -21.95
C GLN A 173 -11.38 -0.81 -21.50
N LYS A 174 -11.68 -0.75 -20.19
CA LYS A 174 -12.67 0.14 -19.59
C LYS A 174 -12.01 0.96 -18.48
N HIS A 175 -11.60 2.16 -18.86
CA HIS A 175 -11.07 3.15 -17.92
C HIS A 175 -12.10 3.47 -16.83
N VAL A 176 -11.68 3.34 -15.57
CA VAL A 176 -12.47 3.71 -14.39
C VAL A 176 -11.82 4.94 -13.76
N ALA A 177 -12.62 5.98 -13.50
CA ALA A 177 -12.19 7.14 -12.72
C ALA A 177 -12.75 7.01 -11.30
N VAL A 178 -11.88 6.95 -10.30
CA VAL A 178 -12.26 6.96 -8.88
C VAL A 178 -12.15 8.40 -8.38
N ILE A 179 -13.26 8.96 -7.90
CA ILE A 179 -13.32 10.31 -7.34
C ILE A 179 -13.36 10.17 -5.82
N HIS A 180 -12.29 10.58 -5.14
CA HIS A 180 -12.26 10.64 -3.68
C HIS A 180 -12.91 11.94 -3.20
N ASN A 181 -13.90 11.82 -2.33
CA ASN A 181 -14.50 12.97 -1.68
C ASN A 181 -13.64 13.38 -0.49
N ILE A 182 -12.65 14.24 -0.73
CA ILE A 182 -11.72 14.70 0.32
C ILE A 182 -12.31 15.92 1.03
N ARG A 183 -12.44 15.84 2.36
CA ARG A 183 -12.73 16.99 3.21
C ARG A 183 -11.43 17.62 3.69
N ILE A 184 -11.25 18.91 3.39
CA ILE A 184 -10.09 19.69 3.85
C ILE A 184 -10.43 20.36 5.18
N VAL A 185 -9.64 20.06 6.21
CA VAL A 185 -9.72 20.66 7.54
C VAL A 185 -8.54 21.61 7.72
N ASN A 186 -8.78 22.92 7.57
CA ASN A 186 -7.74 23.95 7.55
C ASN A 186 -7.84 24.97 8.70
N GLY A 187 -8.58 24.66 9.76
CA GLY A 187 -8.76 25.56 10.91
C GLY A 187 -9.63 26.80 10.66
N SER A 188 -10.12 27.05 9.44
CA SER A 188 -10.92 28.26 9.14
C SER A 188 -12.23 28.34 9.94
N LYS A 189 -12.87 27.20 10.23
CA LYS A 189 -14.04 27.13 11.11
C LYS A 189 -13.69 27.47 12.56
N LEU A 190 -12.54 26.99 13.06
CA LEU A 190 -12.03 27.33 14.39
C LEU A 190 -11.72 28.83 14.49
N ARG A 191 -11.08 29.43 13.47
CA ARG A 191 -10.86 30.89 13.43
C ARG A 191 -12.15 31.70 13.49
N LYS A 192 -13.20 31.27 12.78
CA LYS A 192 -14.53 31.90 12.85
C LYS A 192 -15.14 31.77 14.24
N LEU A 193 -14.98 30.63 14.89
CA LEU A 193 -15.46 30.37 16.25
C LEU A 193 -14.72 31.25 17.28
N LEU A 194 -13.39 31.32 17.20
CA LEU A 194 -12.54 32.14 18.06
C LEU A 194 -12.82 33.65 17.94
N THR A 195 -13.27 34.11 16.78
CA THR A 195 -13.64 35.52 16.56
C THR A 195 -15.06 35.83 17.07
N ASN A 196 -15.86 34.82 17.40
CA ASN A 196 -17.23 34.97 17.88
C ASN A 196 -17.33 34.63 19.37
N GLU A 197 -17.14 35.63 20.24
CA GLU A 197 -17.18 35.47 21.70
C GLU A 197 -18.41 34.70 22.21
N LYS A 198 -19.59 34.89 21.60
CA LYS A 198 -20.80 34.17 22.03
C LYS A 198 -20.72 32.67 21.75
N GLN A 199 -20.15 32.28 20.61
CA GLN A 199 -19.98 30.86 20.28
C GLN A 199 -18.85 30.24 21.09
N LEU A 200 -17.74 30.96 21.27
CA LEU A 200 -16.64 30.52 22.12
C LEU A 200 -17.12 30.28 23.55
N ASN A 201 -17.83 31.24 24.16
CA ASN A 201 -18.35 31.09 25.52
C ASN A 201 -19.34 29.94 25.66
N ASN A 202 -20.20 29.70 24.67
CA ASN A 202 -21.11 28.56 24.67
C ASN A 202 -20.34 27.22 24.63
N VAL A 203 -19.29 27.14 23.82
CA VAL A 203 -18.42 25.94 23.79
C VAL A 203 -17.71 25.76 25.13
N THR A 204 -17.14 26.82 25.70
CA THR A 204 -16.51 26.78 27.03
C THR A 204 -17.49 26.34 28.11
N GLU A 205 -18.72 26.85 28.10
CA GLU A 205 -19.77 26.45 29.04
C GLU A 205 -20.15 24.98 28.90
N LYS A 206 -20.24 24.44 27.68
CA LYS A 206 -20.51 23.01 27.45
C LYS A 206 -19.40 22.13 28.02
N ILE A 207 -18.14 22.49 27.77
CA ILE A 207 -16.99 21.75 28.30
C ILE A 207 -16.97 21.82 29.84
N LEU A 208 -17.28 22.99 30.42
CA LEU A 208 -17.40 23.16 31.87
C LEU A 208 -18.53 22.30 32.48
N GLN A 209 -19.68 22.19 31.80
CA GLN A 209 -20.76 21.29 32.22
C GLN A 209 -20.30 19.83 32.21
N GLU A 210 -19.54 19.44 31.20
CA GLU A 210 -18.98 18.09 31.12
C GLU A 210 -17.97 17.82 32.25
N LYS A 211 -17.11 18.79 32.56
CA LYS A 211 -16.23 18.75 33.74
C LYS A 211 -17.02 18.51 35.03
N ARG A 212 -18.13 19.22 35.26
CA ARG A 212 -18.97 19.08 36.45
C ARG A 212 -19.67 17.71 36.55
N SER A 213 -19.82 17.01 35.42
CA SER A 213 -20.42 15.67 35.38
C SER A 213 -19.41 14.52 35.54
N LYS A 214 -18.10 14.78 35.43
CA LYS A 214 -17.01 13.80 35.57
C LYS A 214 -16.40 13.88 36.99
N LYS A 215 -15.73 12.81 37.44
CA LYS A 215 -15.13 12.72 38.79
C LYS A 215 -13.94 13.69 38.94
N ASP A 216 -13.73 14.22 40.14
CA ASP A 216 -12.80 15.32 40.50
C ASP A 216 -11.30 15.06 40.22
N ASP A 217 -10.93 13.83 39.82
CA ASP A 217 -9.52 13.41 39.66
C ASP A 217 -8.99 13.57 38.22
N GLN A 218 -9.81 13.98 37.26
CA GLN A 218 -9.42 14.05 35.85
C GLN A 218 -8.82 15.41 35.47
N LYS A 219 -7.68 15.41 34.77
CA LYS A 219 -7.00 16.65 34.35
C LYS A 219 -7.89 17.46 33.39
N ASN A 220 -7.84 18.78 33.51
CA ASN A 220 -8.58 19.69 32.62
C ASN A 220 -8.33 19.43 31.12
N THR A 221 -7.08 19.11 30.75
CA THR A 221 -6.70 18.81 29.37
C THR A 221 -7.34 17.51 28.84
N GLU A 222 -7.55 16.51 29.68
CA GLU A 222 -8.20 15.25 29.30
C GLU A 222 -9.70 15.44 29.12
N ILE A 223 -10.32 16.30 29.94
CA ILE A 223 -11.73 16.66 29.79
C ILE A 223 -11.93 17.43 28.47
N ILE A 224 -11.07 18.41 28.20
CA ILE A 224 -11.11 19.18 26.95
C ILE A 224 -10.88 18.25 25.75
N ARG A 225 -9.88 17.36 25.82
CA ARG A 225 -9.62 16.36 24.77
C ARG A 225 -10.88 15.54 24.47
N GLY A 226 -11.49 14.91 25.48
CA GLY A 226 -12.69 14.10 25.29
C GLY A 226 -13.83 14.86 24.60
N PHE A 227 -14.08 16.10 25.02
CA PHE A 227 -15.10 16.94 24.36
C PHE A 227 -14.76 17.22 22.89
N LEU A 228 -13.50 17.54 22.59
CA LEU A 228 -13.04 17.82 21.23
C LEU A 228 -13.03 16.58 20.33
N GLU A 229 -12.83 15.40 20.88
CA GLU A 229 -12.93 14.13 20.16
C GLU A 229 -14.40 13.82 19.82
N GLU A 230 -15.32 14.00 20.77
CA GLU A 230 -16.75 13.76 20.56
C GLU A 230 -17.43 14.82 19.67
N ASN A 231 -17.07 16.10 19.83
CA ASN A 231 -17.75 17.23 19.17
C ASN A 231 -16.90 17.92 18.09
N GLY A 232 -15.69 17.42 17.82
CA GLY A 232 -14.72 18.07 16.94
C GLY A 232 -15.24 18.35 15.54
N LYS A 233 -16.06 17.46 14.98
CA LYS A 233 -16.65 17.62 13.64
C LYS A 233 -17.48 18.91 13.50
N GLU A 234 -18.24 19.28 14.54
CA GLU A 234 -19.03 20.52 14.54
C GLU A 234 -18.14 21.76 14.66
N LEU A 235 -17.07 21.66 15.45
CA LEU A 235 -16.07 22.71 15.66
C LEU A 235 -15.14 22.90 14.46
N GLY A 236 -15.13 21.95 13.53
CA GLY A 236 -14.25 21.96 12.36
C GLY A 236 -12.86 21.40 12.64
N LEU A 237 -12.75 20.51 13.63
CA LEU A 237 -11.58 19.67 13.86
C LEU A 237 -11.68 18.36 13.03
N PRO A 238 -10.53 17.76 12.70
CA PRO A 238 -10.50 16.45 12.09
C PRO A 238 -10.93 15.37 13.11
N PRO A 239 -11.50 14.23 12.68
CA PRO A 239 -11.85 13.13 13.58
C PRO A 239 -10.59 12.54 14.21
N SER A 240 -10.55 12.40 15.53
CA SER A 240 -9.34 12.02 16.29
C SER A 240 -8.73 10.69 15.86
N GLU A 241 -9.55 9.74 15.43
CA GLU A 241 -9.15 8.39 15.00
C GLU A 241 -9.00 8.26 13.47
N ALA A 242 -9.03 9.36 12.72
CA ALA A 242 -9.02 9.30 11.26
C ALA A 242 -7.68 8.80 10.68
N ASN A 243 -6.55 9.27 11.22
CA ASN A 243 -5.21 8.82 10.83
C ASN A 243 -4.15 9.26 11.88
N GLU A 244 -2.94 8.72 11.75
CA GLU A 244 -1.81 9.02 12.64
C GLU A 244 -1.47 10.52 12.69
N ALA A 245 -1.58 11.25 11.56
CA ALA A 245 -1.32 12.68 11.51
C ALA A 245 -2.29 13.49 12.39
N VAL A 246 -3.56 13.07 12.48
CA VAL A 246 -4.55 13.69 13.37
C VAL A 246 -4.24 13.37 14.83
N VAL A 247 -3.85 12.13 15.15
CA VAL A 247 -3.45 11.76 16.52
C VAL A 247 -2.28 12.65 16.98
N LEU A 248 -1.25 12.79 16.13
CA LEU A 248 -0.10 13.64 16.40
C LEU A 248 -0.47 15.11 16.56
N LEU A 249 -1.44 15.63 15.79
CA LEU A 249 -1.96 16.99 15.95
C LEU A 249 -2.56 17.19 17.35
N TYR A 250 -3.44 16.29 17.79
CA TYR A 250 -4.07 16.39 19.11
C TYR A 250 -3.04 16.30 20.24
N ASP A 251 -2.08 15.38 20.13
CA ASP A 251 -1.02 15.19 21.11
C ASP A 251 -0.09 16.40 21.18
N ALA A 252 0.33 16.94 20.04
CA ALA A 252 1.21 18.12 19.97
C ALA A 252 0.54 19.36 20.58
N VAL A 253 -0.70 19.65 20.18
CA VAL A 253 -1.44 20.82 20.68
C VAL A 253 -1.63 20.74 22.19
N LEU A 254 -2.01 19.58 22.72
CA LEU A 254 -2.27 19.43 24.15
C LEU A 254 -0.98 19.38 25.00
N ALA A 255 0.11 18.82 24.46
CA ALA A 255 1.41 18.82 25.13
C ALA A 255 2.00 20.23 25.25
N ASP A 256 1.89 21.05 24.19
CA ASP A 256 2.36 22.44 24.19
C ASP A 256 1.68 23.24 25.31
N VAL A 257 0.36 23.10 25.45
CA VAL A 257 -0.42 23.80 26.48
C VAL A 257 -0.13 23.25 27.89
N GLN A 258 0.09 21.94 28.03
CA GLN A 258 0.41 21.33 29.33
C GLN A 258 1.77 21.77 29.89
N SER A 259 2.72 22.15 29.04
CA SER A 259 4.02 22.70 29.44
C SER A 259 3.92 24.09 30.12
N GLY A 260 2.77 24.76 30.00
CA GLY A 260 2.51 26.12 30.50
C GLY A 260 2.03 26.25 31.96
N LYS A 261 1.78 25.16 32.69
CA LYS A 261 1.09 25.08 34.01
C LYS A 261 -0.39 25.53 33.95
N CYS A 262 -1.32 24.58 34.05
CA CYS A 262 -2.72 24.91 34.34
C CYS A 262 -3.46 23.81 35.14
N ASP A 263 -3.18 23.75 36.44
CA ASP A 263 -4.16 23.26 37.41
C ASP A 263 -5.18 24.40 37.62
N ALA A 264 -6.06 24.60 36.63
CA ALA A 264 -7.05 25.67 36.65
C ALA A 264 -8.16 25.34 37.68
N GLU A 265 -8.12 26.04 38.81
CA GLU A 265 -9.14 25.97 39.86
C GLU A 265 -10.34 26.90 39.60
N SER A 266 -10.17 27.95 38.79
CA SER A 266 -11.25 28.90 38.46
C SER A 266 -11.83 28.72 37.05
N GLU A 267 -13.11 29.05 36.89
CA GLU A 267 -13.82 28.96 35.60
C GLU A 267 -13.24 29.91 34.55
N ASP A 268 -12.79 31.10 34.95
CA ASP A 268 -12.16 32.07 34.06
C ASP A 268 -10.83 31.53 33.47
N VAL A 269 -9.99 30.90 34.31
CA VAL A 269 -8.72 30.32 33.85
C VAL A 269 -8.97 29.10 32.96
N PHE A 270 -10.03 28.33 33.23
CA PHE A 270 -10.45 27.24 32.36
C PHE A 270 -10.89 27.74 30.98
N GLY A 271 -11.61 28.87 30.92
CA GLY A 271 -12.02 29.48 29.66
C GLY A 271 -10.85 29.94 28.80
N GLU A 272 -9.84 30.56 29.41
CA GLU A 272 -8.59 30.92 28.70
C GLU A 272 -7.84 29.67 28.21
N LEU A 273 -7.81 28.59 28.99
CA LEU A 273 -7.20 27.31 28.58
C LEU A 273 -7.88 26.72 27.34
N VAL A 274 -9.22 26.70 27.32
CA VAL A 274 -10.00 26.22 26.16
C VAL A 274 -9.67 27.07 24.92
N LYS A 275 -9.63 28.40 25.09
CA LYS A 275 -9.32 29.33 24.01
C LYS A 275 -7.90 29.11 23.46
N GLU A 276 -6.91 28.96 24.32
CA GLU A 276 -5.51 28.70 23.94
C GLU A 276 -5.37 27.40 23.13
N ILE A 277 -6.01 26.32 23.58
CA ILE A 277 -6.03 25.04 22.87
C ILE A 277 -6.64 25.20 21.47
N LEU A 278 -7.79 25.86 21.36
CA LEU A 278 -8.47 26.08 20.08
C LEU A 278 -7.65 26.98 19.14
N GLU A 279 -6.95 27.98 19.68
CA GLU A 279 -6.02 28.83 18.92
C GLU A 279 -4.85 28.01 18.37
N LYS A 280 -4.25 27.13 19.17
CA LYS A 280 -3.16 26.24 18.74
C LYS A 280 -3.61 25.27 17.64
N PHE A 281 -4.80 24.68 17.77
CA PHE A 281 -5.38 23.88 16.68
C PHE A 281 -5.57 24.70 15.41
N ALA A 282 -6.08 25.92 15.52
CA ALA A 282 -6.28 26.79 14.36
C ALA A 282 -4.94 27.12 13.67
N GLU A 283 -3.90 27.45 14.44
CA GLU A 283 -2.54 27.73 13.92
C GLU A 283 -1.94 26.51 13.21
N GLN A 284 -1.99 25.33 13.84
CA GLN A 284 -1.41 24.12 13.23
C GLN A 284 -2.17 23.66 12.00
N LEU A 285 -3.50 23.75 11.98
CA LEU A 285 -4.32 23.40 10.82
C LEU A 285 -4.22 24.43 9.68
N GLU A 286 -3.91 25.69 9.99
CA GLU A 286 -3.65 26.73 8.99
C GLU A 286 -2.28 26.53 8.33
N ALA A 287 -1.26 26.15 9.11
CA ALA A 287 0.07 25.83 8.60
C ALA A 287 0.08 24.50 7.82
N ASN A 288 -0.61 23.47 8.34
CA ASN A 288 -0.67 22.12 7.79
C ASN A 288 -2.13 21.63 7.76
N PRO A 289 -2.89 21.95 6.69
CA PRO A 289 -4.25 21.45 6.54
C PRO A 289 -4.30 19.93 6.46
N ILE A 290 -5.30 19.33 7.09
CA ILE A 290 -5.51 17.88 7.09
C ILE A 290 -6.56 17.50 6.04
N TYR A 291 -6.24 16.49 5.24
CA TYR A 291 -7.10 15.91 4.25
C TYR A 291 -7.73 14.64 4.84
N CYS A 292 -9.05 14.65 4.99
CA CYS A 292 -9.80 13.50 5.48
C CYS A 292 -10.61 12.90 4.34
N ASP A 293 -10.49 11.60 4.09
CA ASP A 293 -11.40 10.89 3.22
C ASP A 293 -12.78 10.81 3.88
N LEU A 294 -13.83 11.02 3.08
CA LEU A 294 -15.22 11.00 3.56
C LEU A 294 -15.85 9.60 3.56
N ASP A 295 -15.11 8.57 3.11
CA ASP A 295 -15.65 7.24 2.82
C ASP A 295 -15.41 6.20 3.96
N ASN A 296 -15.01 6.63 5.16
CA ASN A 296 -14.98 5.78 6.37
C ASN A 296 -16.27 5.89 7.20
#